data_AF-A0A8C7FE25-F1
#
_entry.id   AF-A0A8C7FE25-F1
#
_cell.length_a   1.000
_cell.length_b   1.000
_cell.length_c   1.000
_cell.angle_alpha   90.00
_cell.angle_beta   90.00
_cell.angle_gamma   90.00
#
_symmetry.space_group_name_H-M   'P 1'
#
loop_
_entity.id
_entity.type
_entity.pdbx_description
1 polymer ?
#
loop_
_entity_poly.entity_id
_entity_poly.type
_entity_poly.pdbx_seq_one_letter_code
_entity_poly.pdbx_strand_id
1 'polypeptide(L)'
;MQEATNPLNRDTDWDSIQAFCDQLNNDLEGPQLATRLLAHKIQSPQEWEAMQALVVLETCMKSCGERFHSEVGKFRFLNELIKVVSPKYLGSRAPEPVKKKVLELIYSWTLGLPDEAKIADAYEMLKKHGIVKQDPVLPADKLLLLPPPRPKNAIFEDEEKSKTLTRLLNSTQPEDLKAANKLIQEMVQEDQKRAEKLSKRVNAIQDVNESVSLLTQLAMQSSSRSDLYQHCEKMRPTLFRLASDTEDNDEALAEILQANDSLTQVINLYRQQVKGEVVNGNNSANTQRLTGSSVALLDLSGLDTSPPSPEFPTPTDSLNAPSQEMGISLLDDELMSLGNVDILDIPAAPSVLLSPDPLPYTQPLSTGAMSGSSALDELDLLGKTLLQQSLPPEGLQVKWDKPPFKPTLRDLQNKSGTNPSLIPAFSPEHPVALLGDRLLDSSPVHTVIPPIEMTLTDVFVPLESIKPSSLLPVTVFDSHSLRVLFHFARDSLPSLADVLVVIISMLSSAPVPVSNILFQAFVPDTMRVKLQPPSETELPAFNPILPPAAITQILLLANPHKEKVQLQYKLNFTLGEEDHDERGVVAQFPPSDTWGNL
;
A
#
# COMPACT_ATOMS: atom_id res chain seq x y z
N MET A 1 20.31 -25.20 1.71
CA MET A 1 19.97 -26.28 0.75
C MET A 1 20.44 -27.66 1.23
N GLN A 2 21.74 -27.90 1.41
CA GLN A 2 22.21 -29.24 1.79
C GLN A 2 21.73 -29.66 3.19
N GLU A 3 21.65 -28.72 4.12
CA GLU A 3 21.09 -28.92 5.46
C GLU A 3 19.56 -29.15 5.40
N ALA A 4 18.85 -28.27 4.68
CA ALA A 4 17.40 -28.38 4.46
C ALA A 4 16.96 -29.71 3.79
N THR A 5 17.78 -30.28 2.89
CA THR A 5 17.47 -31.54 2.18
C THR A 5 18.31 -32.71 2.66
N ASN A 6 18.86 -32.67 3.87
CA ASN A 6 19.71 -33.76 4.36
C ASN A 6 18.87 -35.04 4.58
N PRO A 7 19.22 -36.18 3.96
CA PRO A 7 18.50 -37.44 4.14
C PRO A 7 18.41 -37.93 5.58
N LEU A 8 19.30 -37.47 6.46
CA LEU A 8 19.37 -37.86 7.87
C LEU A 8 18.41 -37.06 8.75
N ASN A 9 17.77 -36.01 8.23
CA ASN A 9 16.81 -35.21 9.00
C ASN A 9 15.59 -36.06 9.33
N ARG A 10 15.19 -36.09 10.61
CA ARG A 10 14.00 -36.82 11.06
C ARG A 10 12.71 -36.09 10.69
N ASP A 11 12.78 -34.76 10.65
CA ASP A 11 11.67 -33.84 10.38
C ASP A 11 12.11 -32.76 9.39
N THR A 12 11.15 -32.02 8.85
CA THR A 12 11.44 -30.89 7.95
C THR A 12 12.10 -29.75 8.73
N ASP A 13 13.31 -29.39 8.32
CA ASP A 13 14.09 -28.30 8.91
C ASP A 13 13.64 -26.95 8.34
N TRP A 14 12.64 -26.35 9.00
CA TRP A 14 12.06 -25.07 8.58
C TRP A 14 13.05 -23.91 8.68
N ASP A 15 13.99 -23.94 9.63
CA ASP A 15 14.99 -22.88 9.81
C ASP A 15 15.95 -22.86 8.62
N SER A 16 16.43 -24.03 8.19
CA SER A 16 17.27 -24.15 7.00
C SER A 16 16.52 -23.82 5.70
N ILE A 17 15.21 -24.09 5.63
CA ILE A 17 14.38 -23.73 4.47
C ILE A 17 14.21 -22.21 4.41
N GLN A 18 13.91 -21.57 5.54
CA GLN A 18 13.73 -20.13 5.62
C GLN A 18 15.04 -19.40 5.30
N ALA A 19 16.16 -19.86 5.87
CA ALA A 19 17.48 -19.33 5.56
C ALA A 19 17.83 -19.45 4.07
N PHE A 20 17.42 -20.54 3.41
CA PHE A 20 17.58 -20.68 1.96
C PHE A 20 16.74 -19.67 1.18
N CYS A 21 15.49 -19.42 1.58
CA CYS A 21 14.62 -18.42 0.95
C CYS A 21 15.18 -17.00 1.13
N ASP A 22 15.64 -16.67 2.33
CA ASP A 22 16.25 -15.37 2.63
C ASP A 22 17.51 -15.14 1.79
N GLN A 23 18.39 -16.15 1.69
CA GLN A 23 19.60 -16.07 0.87
C GLN A 23 19.27 -15.90 -0.62
N LEU A 24 18.23 -16.60 -1.11
CA LEU A 24 17.78 -16.49 -2.49
C LEU A 24 17.31 -15.07 -2.83
N ASN A 25 16.59 -14.42 -1.92
CA ASN A 25 16.06 -13.07 -2.11
C ASN A 25 17.14 -11.97 -2.06
N ASN A 26 18.17 -12.17 -1.25
CA ASN A 26 19.25 -11.21 -1.05
C ASN A 26 20.29 -11.22 -2.19
N ASP A 27 20.46 -12.33 -2.90
CA ASP A 27 21.41 -12.46 -4.00
C ASP A 27 20.78 -12.17 -5.37
N LEU A 28 21.47 -11.38 -6.20
CA LEU A 28 21.05 -11.03 -7.56
C LEU A 28 21.04 -12.25 -8.50
N GLU A 29 21.96 -13.20 -8.34
CA GLU A 29 21.98 -14.46 -9.09
C GLU A 29 21.29 -15.63 -8.34
N GLY A 30 20.78 -15.35 -7.14
CA GLY A 30 20.15 -16.31 -6.24
C GLY A 30 19.10 -17.21 -6.92
N PRO A 31 18.09 -16.66 -7.62
CA PRO A 31 17.05 -17.44 -8.29
C PRO A 31 17.56 -18.46 -9.31
N GLN A 32 18.58 -18.10 -10.10
CA GLN A 32 19.15 -18.98 -11.14
C GLN A 32 19.97 -20.13 -10.54
N LEU A 33 20.70 -19.85 -9.45
CA LEU A 33 21.45 -20.87 -8.72
C LEU A 33 20.50 -21.79 -7.95
N ALA A 34 19.48 -21.21 -7.29
CA ALA A 34 18.50 -21.93 -6.51
C ALA A 34 17.72 -22.95 -7.36
N THR A 35 17.20 -22.55 -8.51
CA THR A 35 16.49 -23.47 -9.43
C THR A 35 17.38 -24.61 -9.91
N ARG A 36 18.67 -24.35 -10.14
CA ARG A 36 19.65 -25.39 -10.52
C ARG A 36 19.88 -26.41 -9.38
N LEU A 37 20.05 -25.93 -8.16
CA LEU A 37 20.24 -26.78 -6.98
C LEU A 37 18.97 -27.59 -6.66
N LEU A 38 17.80 -26.94 -6.74
CA LEU A 38 16.50 -27.58 -6.55
C LEU A 38 16.28 -28.69 -7.58
N ALA A 39 16.52 -28.42 -8.86
CA ALA A 39 16.37 -29.41 -9.92
C ALA A 39 17.23 -30.66 -9.66
N HIS A 40 18.48 -30.47 -9.23
CA HIS A 40 19.37 -31.58 -8.90
C HIS A 40 18.86 -32.40 -7.70
N LYS A 41 18.38 -31.73 -6.64
CA LYS A 41 17.92 -32.40 -5.41
C LYS A 41 16.55 -33.09 -5.58
N ILE A 42 15.66 -32.52 -6.39
CA ILE A 42 14.35 -33.13 -6.72
C ILE A 42 14.53 -34.41 -7.55
N GLN A 43 15.59 -34.48 -8.37
CA GLN A 43 15.94 -35.69 -9.12
C GLN A 43 16.68 -36.75 -8.30
N SER A 44 16.87 -36.52 -6.99
CA SER A 44 17.53 -37.49 -6.12
C SER A 44 16.78 -38.84 -6.14
N PRO A 45 17.50 -39.98 -6.21
CA PRO A 45 16.89 -41.29 -6.06
C PRO A 45 16.38 -41.54 -4.63
N GLN A 46 16.80 -40.73 -3.65
CA GLN A 46 16.33 -40.83 -2.27
C GLN A 46 15.02 -40.07 -2.12
N GLU A 47 13.95 -40.80 -1.81
CA GLU A 47 12.60 -40.24 -1.69
C GLU A 47 12.54 -39.06 -0.71
N TRP A 48 13.15 -39.22 0.47
CA TRP A 48 13.12 -38.18 1.50
C TRP A 48 13.83 -36.89 1.06
N GLU A 49 15.02 -37.00 0.45
CA GLU A 49 15.76 -35.84 -0.07
C GLU A 49 14.97 -35.10 -1.16
N ALA A 50 14.39 -35.86 -2.10
CA ALA A 50 13.56 -35.29 -3.17
C ALA A 50 12.30 -34.62 -2.61
N MET A 51 11.65 -35.23 -1.61
CA MET A 51 10.48 -34.66 -0.94
C MET A 51 10.82 -33.36 -0.21
N GLN A 52 11.92 -33.31 0.55
CA GLN A 52 12.35 -32.07 1.22
C GLN A 52 12.71 -30.98 0.20
N ALA A 53 13.35 -31.34 -0.92
CA ALA A 53 13.61 -30.38 -1.99
C ALA A 53 12.33 -29.81 -2.62
N LEU A 54 11.26 -30.60 -2.72
CA LEU A 54 9.95 -30.13 -3.17
C LEU A 54 9.26 -29.22 -2.14
N VAL A 55 9.45 -29.46 -0.84
CA VAL A 55 8.97 -28.56 0.23
C VAL A 55 9.71 -27.23 0.20
N VAL A 56 11.04 -27.25 -0.01
CA VAL A 56 11.84 -26.03 -0.21
C VAL A 56 11.32 -25.26 -1.41
N LEU A 57 11.09 -25.94 -2.55
CA LEU A 57 10.55 -25.32 -3.77
C LEU A 57 9.18 -24.70 -3.53
N GLU A 58 8.27 -25.41 -2.87
CA GLU A 58 6.94 -24.89 -2.52
C GLU A 58 7.04 -23.64 -1.66
N THR A 59 7.93 -23.66 -0.66
CA THR A 59 8.12 -22.54 0.26
C THR A 59 8.70 -21.33 -0.48
N CYS A 60 9.72 -21.53 -1.32
CA CYS A 60 10.31 -20.46 -2.14
C CYS A 60 9.28 -19.85 -3.11
N MET A 61 8.39 -20.67 -3.69
CA MET A 61 7.31 -20.16 -4.55
C MET A 61 6.29 -19.33 -3.78
N LYS A 62 6.16 -19.50 -2.46
CA LYS A 62 5.29 -18.68 -1.61
C LYS A 62 5.99 -17.41 -1.08
N SER A 63 7.30 -17.45 -0.83
CA SER A 63 8.02 -16.38 -0.12
C SER A 63 8.95 -15.51 -0.99
N CYS A 64 9.43 -15.99 -2.14
CA CYS A 64 10.54 -15.34 -2.89
C CYS A 64 10.13 -14.38 -4.03
N GLY A 65 8.83 -14.16 -4.23
CA GLY A 65 8.29 -13.19 -5.20
C GLY A 65 8.61 -13.46 -6.67
N GLU A 66 8.33 -12.46 -7.51
CA GLU A 66 8.29 -12.58 -8.98
C GLU A 66 9.63 -13.00 -9.61
N ARG A 67 10.76 -12.53 -9.08
CA ARG A 67 12.10 -12.89 -9.59
C ARG A 67 12.34 -14.41 -9.58
N PHE A 68 11.86 -15.09 -8.55
CA PHE A 68 11.97 -16.54 -8.46
C PHE A 68 10.90 -17.23 -9.32
N HIS A 69 9.67 -16.71 -9.33
CA HIS A 69 8.56 -17.23 -10.16
C HIS A 69 8.96 -17.27 -11.64
N SER A 70 9.57 -16.21 -12.16
CA SER A 70 10.00 -16.15 -13.56
C SER A 70 11.18 -17.07 -13.91
N GLU A 71 12.02 -17.46 -12.95
CA GLU A 71 13.01 -18.52 -13.20
C GLU A 71 12.38 -19.90 -13.21
N VAL A 72 11.43 -20.16 -12.31
CA VAL A 72 10.67 -21.42 -12.26
C VAL A 72 9.78 -21.60 -13.50
N GLY A 73 9.19 -20.51 -14.01
CA GLY A 73 8.36 -20.50 -15.22
C GLY A 73 9.12 -20.75 -16.53
N LYS A 74 10.47 -20.76 -16.52
CA LYS A 74 11.25 -21.09 -17.72
C LYS A 74 11.24 -22.59 -17.98
N PHE A 75 11.14 -22.97 -19.27
CA PHE A 75 11.29 -24.36 -19.70
C PHE A 75 12.57 -25.02 -19.21
N ARG A 76 13.65 -24.25 -18.98
CA ARG A 76 14.88 -24.78 -18.39
C ARG A 76 14.64 -25.51 -17.08
N PHE A 77 13.84 -24.96 -16.17
CA PHE A 77 13.52 -25.59 -14.89
C PHE A 77 12.34 -26.55 -15.02
N LEU A 78 11.28 -26.16 -15.74
CA LEU A 78 10.10 -27.03 -15.95
C LEU A 78 10.47 -28.37 -16.58
N ASN A 79 11.41 -28.39 -17.52
CA ASN A 79 11.89 -29.62 -18.14
C ASN A 79 12.54 -30.57 -17.13
N GLU A 80 13.19 -30.05 -16.09
CA GLU A 80 13.76 -30.88 -15.02
C GLU A 80 12.65 -31.53 -14.18
N LEU A 81 11.54 -30.84 -13.93
CA LEU A 81 10.36 -31.44 -13.28
C LEU A 81 9.65 -32.45 -14.19
N ILE A 82 9.51 -32.13 -15.48
CA ILE A 82 8.91 -33.03 -16.48
C ILE A 82 9.70 -34.35 -16.57
N LYS A 83 11.04 -34.32 -16.50
CA LYS A 83 11.87 -35.53 -16.47
C LYS A 83 11.54 -36.44 -15.29
N VAL A 84 11.20 -35.88 -14.12
CA VAL A 84 10.86 -36.64 -12.90
C VAL A 84 9.53 -37.37 -13.03
N VAL A 85 8.53 -36.76 -13.67
CA VAL A 85 7.18 -37.35 -13.82
C VAL A 85 7.00 -38.17 -15.09
N SER A 86 7.79 -37.91 -16.13
CA SER A 86 7.65 -38.56 -17.43
C SER A 86 8.27 -39.96 -17.44
N PRO A 87 7.52 -41.02 -17.80
CA PRO A 87 8.03 -42.38 -17.89
C PRO A 87 9.17 -42.54 -18.90
N LYS A 88 9.28 -41.63 -19.88
CA LYS A 88 10.36 -41.61 -20.90
C LYS A 88 11.74 -41.25 -20.30
N TYR A 89 11.77 -40.69 -19.09
CA TYR A 89 12.98 -40.24 -18.41
C TYR A 89 13.09 -40.92 -17.04
N LEU A 90 12.95 -40.16 -15.94
CA LEU A 90 13.10 -40.65 -14.57
C LEU A 90 11.79 -41.15 -13.97
N GLY A 91 10.63 -40.92 -14.60
CA GLY A 91 9.32 -41.27 -14.02
C GLY A 91 9.07 -42.76 -13.77
N SER A 92 9.84 -43.65 -14.40
CA SER A 92 9.81 -45.09 -14.10
C SER A 92 10.57 -45.48 -12.83
N ARG A 93 11.54 -44.66 -12.41
CA ARG A 93 12.41 -44.89 -11.24
C ARG A 93 12.09 -43.96 -10.06
N ALA A 94 11.47 -42.82 -10.33
CA ALA A 94 11.11 -41.84 -9.32
C ALA A 94 9.98 -42.39 -8.41
N PRO A 95 10.08 -42.19 -7.09
CA PRO A 95 9.03 -42.58 -6.15
C PRO A 95 7.67 -41.97 -6.51
N GLU A 96 6.59 -42.74 -6.35
CA GLU A 96 5.23 -42.28 -6.60
C GLU A 96 4.84 -41.00 -5.81
N PRO A 97 5.16 -40.85 -4.50
CA PRO A 97 4.81 -39.63 -3.77
C PRO A 97 5.53 -38.38 -4.30
N VAL A 98 6.77 -38.52 -4.78
CA VAL A 98 7.54 -37.42 -5.40
C VAL A 98 6.88 -36.99 -6.70
N LYS A 99 6.52 -37.94 -7.57
CA LYS A 99 5.82 -37.64 -8.83
C LYS A 99 4.49 -36.94 -8.59
N LYS A 100 3.69 -37.46 -7.65
CA LYS A 100 2.42 -36.88 -7.27
C LYS A 100 2.60 -35.43 -6.78
N LYS A 101 3.59 -35.18 -5.91
CA LYS A 101 3.86 -33.85 -5.37
C LYS A 101 4.34 -32.87 -6.44
N VAL A 102 5.16 -33.30 -7.40
CA VAL A 102 5.55 -32.47 -8.57
C VAL A 102 4.33 -32.06 -9.38
N LEU A 103 3.41 -32.99 -9.65
CA LEU A 103 2.18 -32.69 -10.39
C LEU A 103 1.25 -31.73 -9.62
N GLU A 104 1.10 -31.92 -8.30
CA GLU A 104 0.36 -31.00 -7.43
C GLU A 104 0.93 -29.57 -7.51
N LEU A 105 2.26 -29.43 -7.45
CA LEU A 105 2.91 -28.13 -7.53
C LEU A 105 2.71 -27.46 -8.88
N ILE A 106 2.99 -28.15 -9.99
CA ILE A 106 2.80 -27.58 -11.33
C ILE A 106 1.35 -27.15 -11.52
N TYR A 107 0.38 -27.99 -11.13
CA TYR A 107 -1.03 -27.64 -11.22
C TYR A 107 -1.38 -26.41 -10.37
N SER A 108 -0.91 -26.35 -9.12
CA SER A 108 -1.15 -25.19 -8.25
C SER A 108 -0.62 -23.88 -8.84
N TRP A 109 0.48 -23.93 -9.57
CA TRP A 109 1.07 -22.76 -10.24
C TRP A 109 0.29 -22.35 -11.48
N THR A 110 -0.34 -23.28 -12.21
CA THR A 110 -1.25 -22.91 -13.32
C THR A 110 -2.44 -22.07 -12.86
N LEU A 111 -2.86 -22.25 -11.60
CA LEU A 111 -3.96 -21.49 -10.99
C LEU A 111 -3.46 -20.20 -10.33
N GLY A 112 -2.31 -20.26 -9.67
CA GLY A 112 -1.77 -19.16 -8.88
C GLY A 112 -0.89 -18.18 -9.64
N LEU A 113 -0.38 -18.54 -10.82
CA LEU A 113 0.54 -17.71 -11.63
C LEU A 113 0.08 -17.68 -13.10
N PRO A 114 -1.06 -17.02 -13.40
CA PRO A 114 -1.61 -16.97 -14.75
C PRO A 114 -0.69 -16.25 -15.75
N ASP A 115 0.19 -15.37 -15.27
CA ASP A 115 1.13 -14.61 -16.11
C ASP A 115 2.27 -15.49 -16.68
N GLU A 116 2.52 -16.66 -16.07
CA GLU A 116 3.57 -17.60 -16.50
C GLU A 116 3.02 -18.70 -17.42
N ALA A 117 2.62 -18.33 -18.64
CA ALA A 117 1.97 -19.21 -19.63
C ALA A 117 2.69 -20.55 -19.89
N LYS A 118 4.03 -20.56 -19.78
CA LYS A 118 4.86 -21.77 -19.99
C LYS A 118 4.58 -22.87 -18.96
N ILE A 119 4.14 -22.51 -17.75
CA ILE A 119 3.76 -23.47 -16.71
C ILE A 119 2.47 -24.18 -17.13
N ALA A 120 1.49 -23.43 -17.63
CA ALA A 120 0.24 -23.97 -18.18
C ALA A 120 0.51 -24.90 -19.38
N ASP A 121 1.33 -24.45 -20.33
CA ASP A 121 1.72 -25.25 -21.50
C ASP A 121 2.37 -26.59 -21.09
N ALA A 122 3.28 -26.55 -20.10
CA ALA A 122 3.93 -27.75 -19.58
C ALA A 122 2.93 -28.71 -18.93
N TYR A 123 1.97 -28.19 -18.17
CA TYR A 123 0.92 -29.00 -17.53
C TYR A 123 -0.03 -29.63 -18.57
N GLU A 124 -0.51 -28.84 -19.54
CA GLU A 124 -1.34 -29.34 -20.63
C GLU A 124 -0.63 -30.41 -21.46
N MET A 125 0.67 -30.22 -21.73
CA MET A 125 1.49 -31.22 -22.39
C MET A 125 1.52 -32.54 -21.59
N LEU A 126 1.72 -32.49 -20.27
CA LEU A 126 1.70 -33.68 -19.41
C LEU A 126 0.33 -34.38 -19.44
N LYS A 127 -0.76 -33.62 -19.48
CA LYS A 127 -2.14 -34.14 -19.60
C LYS A 127 -2.37 -34.79 -20.96
N LYS A 128 -1.96 -34.15 -22.06
CA LYS A 128 -2.06 -34.67 -23.44
C LYS A 128 -1.27 -35.97 -23.63
N HIS A 129 -0.12 -36.12 -22.97
CA HIS A 129 0.67 -37.35 -22.99
C HIS A 129 0.16 -38.45 -22.06
N GLY A 130 -0.95 -38.23 -21.35
CA GLY A 130 -1.55 -39.21 -20.45
C GLY A 130 -0.77 -39.45 -19.15
N ILE A 131 0.17 -38.55 -18.83
CA ILE A 131 0.92 -38.58 -17.56
C ILE A 131 0.00 -38.08 -16.43
N VAL A 132 -0.82 -37.06 -16.71
CA VAL A 132 -1.89 -36.60 -15.81
C VAL A 132 -3.21 -37.16 -16.32
N LYS A 133 -3.80 -38.11 -15.59
CA LYS A 133 -5.10 -38.73 -15.93
C LYS A 133 -6.29 -37.97 -15.31
N GLN A 134 -6.07 -37.38 -14.15
CA GLN A 134 -7.05 -36.59 -13.41
C GLN A 134 -6.31 -35.42 -12.76
N ASP A 135 -6.91 -34.23 -12.81
CA ASP A 135 -6.32 -33.05 -12.18
C ASP A 135 -6.27 -33.27 -10.64
N PRO A 136 -5.15 -32.95 -9.97
CA PRO A 136 -5.04 -33.13 -8.53
C PRO A 136 -6.08 -32.33 -7.76
N VAL A 137 -6.74 -32.94 -6.77
CA VAL A 137 -7.64 -32.23 -5.85
C VAL A 137 -6.78 -31.43 -4.88
N LEU A 138 -6.66 -30.11 -5.12
CA LEU A 138 -5.95 -29.19 -4.24
C LEU A 138 -6.90 -28.67 -3.13
N PRO A 139 -6.54 -28.80 -1.84
CA PRO A 139 -7.18 -28.05 -0.76
C PRO A 139 -7.04 -26.54 -1.00
N ALA A 140 -8.03 -25.74 -0.58
CA ALA A 140 -8.02 -24.28 -0.73
C ALA A 140 -6.76 -23.62 -0.14
N ASP A 141 -6.19 -24.18 0.94
CA ASP A 141 -4.96 -23.72 1.60
C ASP A 141 -3.65 -24.00 0.82
N LYS A 142 -3.69 -24.79 -0.27
CA LYS A 142 -2.51 -25.13 -1.09
C LYS A 142 -2.42 -24.34 -2.40
N LEU A 143 -3.41 -23.52 -2.72
CA LEU A 143 -3.27 -22.57 -3.83
C LEU A 143 -2.21 -21.53 -3.41
N LEU A 144 -1.36 -21.11 -4.35
CA LEU A 144 -0.54 -19.93 -4.13
C LEU A 144 -1.52 -18.77 -3.90
N LEU A 145 -1.79 -18.48 -2.64
CA LEU A 145 -2.43 -17.25 -2.23
C LEU A 145 -1.40 -16.16 -2.51
N LEU A 146 -1.33 -15.74 -3.77
CA LEU A 146 -0.88 -14.39 -4.05
C LEU A 146 -1.71 -13.49 -3.13
N PRO A 147 -1.09 -12.55 -2.41
CA PRO A 147 -1.83 -11.44 -1.82
C PRO A 147 -2.80 -10.94 -2.89
N PRO A 148 -4.09 -10.75 -2.57
CA PRO A 148 -5.05 -10.26 -3.56
C PRO A 148 -4.38 -9.09 -4.28
N PRO A 149 -4.33 -9.09 -5.63
CA PRO A 149 -3.75 -7.99 -6.36
C PRO A 149 -4.41 -6.76 -5.76
N ARG A 150 -3.59 -5.83 -5.24
CA ARG A 150 -4.11 -4.55 -4.74
C ARG A 150 -5.11 -4.09 -5.80
N PRO A 151 -6.33 -3.67 -5.40
CA PRO A 151 -7.36 -3.30 -6.35
C PRO A 151 -6.65 -2.48 -7.43
N LYS A 152 -6.73 -2.97 -8.67
CA LYS A 152 -6.12 -2.29 -9.80
C LYS A 152 -6.75 -0.92 -9.81
N ASN A 153 -6.12 0.05 -9.16
CA ASN A 153 -6.47 1.42 -9.34
C ASN A 153 -6.34 1.62 -10.84
N ALA A 154 -7.38 2.17 -11.47
CA ALA A 154 -7.39 2.56 -12.88
C ALA A 154 -6.37 3.68 -13.19
N ILE A 155 -5.26 3.73 -12.45
CA ILE A 155 -4.14 4.66 -12.57
C ILE A 155 -3.38 4.44 -13.89
N PHE A 156 -3.52 3.26 -14.51
CA PHE A 156 -2.86 2.92 -15.77
C PHE A 156 -3.87 2.54 -16.87
N GLU A 157 -4.87 3.38 -17.12
CA GLU A 157 -5.53 3.34 -18.43
C GLU A 157 -4.57 3.76 -19.55
N ASP A 158 -3.60 4.62 -19.23
CA ASP A 158 -2.56 5.03 -20.16
C ASP A 158 -1.27 4.22 -19.92
N GLU A 159 -1.23 3.03 -20.54
CA GLU A 159 -0.07 2.12 -20.53
C GLU A 159 1.22 2.84 -21.01
N GLU A 160 1.09 3.90 -21.82
CA GLU A 160 2.21 4.73 -22.28
C GLU A 160 2.74 5.65 -21.19
N LYS A 161 1.87 6.31 -20.39
CA LYS A 161 2.29 7.09 -19.22
C LYS A 161 2.99 6.21 -18.18
N SER A 162 2.50 4.99 -17.95
CA SER A 162 3.13 4.00 -17.04
C SER A 162 4.55 3.64 -17.45
N LYS A 163 4.73 3.27 -18.73
CA LYS A 163 6.02 2.92 -19.31
C LYS A 163 6.98 4.10 -19.30
N THR A 164 6.47 5.30 -19.59
CA THR A 164 7.25 6.54 -19.58
C THR A 164 7.71 6.89 -18.17
N LEU A 165 6.83 6.81 -17.18
CA LEU A 165 7.19 7.04 -15.77
C LEU A 165 8.26 6.05 -15.30
N THR A 166 8.10 4.76 -15.61
CA THR A 166 9.08 3.72 -15.27
C THR A 166 10.43 3.98 -15.93
N ARG A 167 10.44 4.44 -17.19
CA ARG A 167 11.66 4.82 -17.90
C ARG A 167 12.35 6.03 -17.27
N LEU A 168 11.58 7.04 -16.89
CA LEU A 168 12.09 8.27 -16.29
C LEU A 168 12.66 8.03 -14.88
N LEU A 169 11.99 7.20 -14.07
CA LEU A 169 12.47 6.81 -12.73
C LEU A 169 13.74 5.95 -12.76
N ASN A 170 13.92 5.13 -13.80
CA ASN A 170 15.12 4.31 -13.99
C ASN A 170 16.29 5.07 -14.63
N SER A 171 16.11 6.35 -15.01
CA SER A 171 17.17 7.16 -15.59
C SER A 171 18.05 7.79 -14.50
N THR A 172 19.36 7.78 -14.72
CA THR A 172 20.34 8.49 -13.87
C THR A 172 20.45 9.98 -14.16
N GLN A 173 19.68 10.52 -15.14
CA GLN A 173 19.71 11.93 -15.48
C GLN A 173 18.80 12.75 -14.56
N PRO A 174 19.26 13.91 -14.02
CA PRO A 174 18.46 14.73 -13.12
C PRO A 174 17.22 15.34 -13.79
N GLU A 175 17.28 15.61 -15.10
CA GLU A 175 16.14 16.13 -15.87
C GLU A 175 15.02 15.07 -16.01
N ASP A 176 15.39 13.81 -16.18
CA ASP A 176 14.42 12.71 -16.30
C ASP A 176 13.71 12.44 -14.97
N LEU A 177 14.44 12.51 -13.85
CA LEU A 177 13.85 12.42 -12.51
C LEU A 177 12.91 13.60 -12.22
N LYS A 178 13.25 14.81 -12.68
CA LYS A 178 12.37 15.98 -12.58
C LYS A 178 11.10 15.81 -13.42
N ALA A 179 11.23 15.26 -14.62
CA ALA A 179 10.09 14.92 -15.47
C ALA A 179 9.22 13.81 -14.84
N ALA A 180 9.82 12.81 -14.19
CA ALA A 180 9.10 11.78 -13.43
C ALA A 180 8.27 12.39 -12.30
N ASN A 181 8.87 13.27 -11.48
CA ASN A 181 8.17 13.93 -10.38
C ASN A 181 6.99 14.78 -10.86
N LYS A 182 7.14 15.50 -11.98
CA LYS A 182 6.04 16.25 -12.60
C LYS A 182 4.92 15.32 -13.09
N LEU A 183 5.28 14.21 -13.74
CA LEU A 183 4.32 13.22 -14.23
C LEU A 183 3.57 12.54 -13.08
N ILE A 184 4.25 12.22 -11.98
CA ILE A 184 3.63 11.70 -10.76
C ILE A 184 2.61 12.69 -10.21
N GLN A 185 2.96 13.97 -10.13
CA GLN A 185 2.06 15.01 -9.62
C GLN A 185 0.79 15.14 -10.48
N GLU A 186 0.94 15.13 -11.81
CA GLU A 186 -0.19 15.18 -12.74
C GLU A 186 -1.08 13.94 -12.62
N MET A 187 -0.48 12.75 -12.57
CA MET A 187 -1.21 11.49 -12.40
C MET A 187 -1.99 11.44 -11.09
N VAL A 188 -1.40 11.91 -9.98
CA VAL A 188 -2.08 11.96 -8.68
C VAL A 188 -3.27 12.91 -8.69
N GLN A 189 -3.12 14.10 -9.31
CA GLN A 189 -4.23 15.05 -9.42
C GLN A 189 -5.36 14.51 -10.33
N GLU A 190 -4.99 13.86 -11.44
CA GLU A 190 -5.95 13.22 -12.34
C GLU A 190 -6.71 12.08 -11.62
N ASP A 191 -6.01 11.26 -10.82
CA ASP A 191 -6.59 10.17 -10.06
C ASP A 191 -7.52 10.68 -8.96
N GLN A 192 -7.12 11.72 -8.22
CA GLN A 192 -7.99 12.36 -7.23
C GLN A 192 -9.28 12.87 -7.87
N LYS A 193 -9.19 13.53 -9.03
CA LYS A 193 -10.36 14.01 -9.78
C LYS A 193 -11.24 12.85 -10.26
N ARG A 194 -10.64 11.77 -10.76
CA ARG A 194 -11.36 10.55 -11.20
C ARG A 194 -12.06 9.88 -10.03
N ALA A 195 -11.40 9.75 -8.88
CA ALA A 195 -11.95 9.16 -7.67
C ALA A 195 -13.15 9.97 -7.15
N GLU A 196 -13.06 11.30 -7.15
CA GLU A 196 -14.18 12.18 -6.77
C GLU A 196 -15.37 12.04 -7.71
N LYS A 197 -15.15 11.98 -9.03
CA LYS A 197 -16.21 11.71 -10.02
C LYS A 197 -16.88 10.36 -9.75
N LEU A 198 -16.07 9.31 -9.56
CA LEU A 198 -16.56 7.96 -9.30
C LEU A 198 -17.35 7.88 -7.98
N SER A 199 -16.86 8.53 -6.92
CA SER A 199 -17.55 8.59 -5.62
C SER A 199 -18.91 9.30 -5.74
N LYS A 200 -18.95 10.47 -6.40
CA LYS A 200 -20.21 11.19 -6.66
C LYS A 200 -21.21 10.34 -7.44
N ARG A 201 -20.74 9.62 -8.46
CA ARG A 201 -21.56 8.71 -9.27
C ARG A 201 -22.14 7.57 -8.43
N VAL A 202 -21.28 6.85 -7.73
CA VAL A 202 -21.69 5.69 -6.92
C VAL A 202 -22.68 6.09 -5.84
N ASN A 203 -22.43 7.18 -5.12
CA ASN A 203 -23.35 7.68 -4.09
C ASN A 203 -24.71 8.06 -4.69
N ALA A 204 -24.73 8.80 -5.80
CA ALA A 204 -25.98 9.19 -6.45
C ALA A 204 -26.78 7.98 -6.94
N ILE A 205 -26.13 6.98 -7.55
CA ILE A 205 -26.80 5.75 -8.01
C ILE A 205 -27.31 4.92 -6.82
N GLN A 206 -26.52 4.83 -5.75
CA GLN A 206 -26.92 4.12 -4.54
C GLN A 206 -28.17 4.76 -3.90
N ASP A 207 -28.18 6.08 -3.74
CA ASP A 207 -29.33 6.83 -3.22
C ASP A 207 -30.58 6.59 -4.09
N VAL A 208 -30.42 6.49 -5.41
CA VAL A 208 -31.52 6.21 -6.34
C VAL A 208 -32.05 4.81 -6.09
N ASN A 209 -31.17 3.81 -6.04
CA ASN A 209 -31.56 2.42 -5.87
C ASN A 209 -32.30 2.18 -4.54
N GLU A 210 -31.82 2.79 -3.45
CA GLU A 210 -32.48 2.72 -2.15
C GLU A 210 -33.86 3.38 -2.19
N SER A 211 -33.95 4.58 -2.76
CA SER A 211 -35.20 5.33 -2.87
C SER A 211 -36.22 4.62 -3.78
N VAL A 212 -35.76 4.03 -4.89
CA VAL A 212 -36.58 3.23 -5.81
C VAL A 212 -37.12 1.99 -5.13
N SER A 213 -36.28 1.26 -4.40
CA SER A 213 -36.68 0.06 -3.66
C SER A 213 -37.76 0.37 -2.63
N LEU A 214 -37.55 1.40 -1.80
CA LEU A 214 -38.49 1.81 -0.76
C LEU A 214 -39.81 2.31 -1.35
N LEU A 215 -39.76 3.13 -2.40
CA LEU A 215 -40.97 3.66 -3.04
C LEU A 215 -41.77 2.55 -3.73
N THR A 216 -41.10 1.56 -4.33
CA THR A 216 -41.74 0.38 -4.91
C THR A 216 -42.49 -0.42 -3.84
N GLN A 217 -41.85 -0.70 -2.70
CA GLN A 217 -42.48 -1.44 -1.60
C GLN A 217 -43.72 -0.72 -1.05
N LEU A 218 -43.65 0.61 -0.91
CA LEU A 218 -44.76 1.41 -0.39
C LEU A 218 -45.92 1.55 -1.39
N ALA A 219 -45.61 1.63 -2.69
CA ALA A 219 -46.61 1.63 -3.75
C ALA A 219 -47.43 0.33 -3.74
N MET A 220 -46.79 -0.82 -3.48
CA MET A 220 -47.47 -2.12 -3.34
C MET A 220 -48.33 -2.19 -2.07
N GLN A 221 -47.94 -1.51 -1.00
CA GLN A 221 -48.69 -1.46 0.27
C GLN A 221 -49.75 -0.36 0.32
N SER A 222 -50.01 0.36 -0.79
CA SER A 222 -51.00 1.44 -0.88
C SER A 222 -50.86 2.54 0.19
N SER A 223 -49.63 2.75 0.70
CA SER A 223 -49.33 3.75 1.72
C SER A 223 -48.83 5.05 1.08
N SER A 224 -49.46 6.17 1.39
CA SER A 224 -49.17 7.48 0.81
C SER A 224 -48.04 8.21 1.54
N ARG A 225 -46.78 7.87 1.24
CA ARG A 225 -45.61 8.66 1.69
C ARG A 225 -45.18 9.67 0.63
N SER A 226 -45.83 10.83 0.64
CA SER A 226 -45.54 11.94 -0.29
C SER A 226 -44.07 12.40 -0.25
N ASP A 227 -43.42 12.32 0.92
CA ASP A 227 -42.05 12.82 1.11
C ASP A 227 -41.01 12.02 0.32
N LEU A 228 -41.14 10.69 0.29
CA LEU A 228 -40.24 9.81 -0.48
C LEU A 228 -40.45 9.98 -1.98
N TYR A 229 -41.72 10.10 -2.41
CA TYR A 229 -42.03 10.42 -3.81
C TYR A 229 -41.41 11.76 -4.23
N GLN A 230 -41.50 12.79 -3.38
CA GLN A 230 -40.92 14.10 -3.66
C GLN A 230 -39.39 14.10 -3.62
N HIS A 231 -38.79 13.24 -2.80
CA HIS A 231 -37.36 12.98 -2.83
C HIS A 231 -36.92 12.37 -4.18
N CYS A 232 -37.59 11.31 -4.65
CA CYS A 232 -37.33 10.71 -5.95
C CYS A 232 -37.44 11.72 -7.11
N GLU A 233 -38.47 12.59 -7.09
CA GLU A 233 -38.62 13.66 -8.09
C GLU A 233 -37.41 14.63 -8.12
N LYS A 234 -36.88 14.99 -6.95
CA LYS A 234 -35.74 15.92 -6.83
C LYS A 234 -34.41 15.31 -7.30
N MET A 235 -34.32 13.99 -7.43
CA MET A 235 -33.09 13.32 -7.88
C MET A 235 -32.93 13.31 -9.41
N ARG A 236 -34.02 13.47 -10.18
CA ARG A 236 -33.96 13.50 -11.65
C ARG A 236 -33.03 14.59 -12.20
N PRO A 237 -33.11 15.86 -11.76
CA PRO A 237 -32.16 16.90 -12.18
C PRO A 237 -30.71 16.58 -11.81
N THR A 238 -30.49 15.94 -10.65
CA THR A 238 -29.15 15.51 -10.21
C THR A 238 -28.56 14.47 -11.15
N LEU A 239 -29.32 13.43 -11.52
CA LEU A 239 -28.87 12.42 -12.48
C LEU A 239 -28.65 13.00 -13.88
N PHE A 240 -29.50 13.93 -14.32
CA PHE A 240 -29.32 14.58 -15.61
C PHE A 240 -28.03 15.40 -15.68
N ARG A 241 -27.74 16.20 -14.63
CA ARG A 241 -26.48 16.92 -14.52
C ARG A 241 -25.29 15.97 -14.45
N LEU A 242 -25.40 14.89 -13.66
CA LEU A 242 -24.35 13.89 -13.55
C LEU A 242 -24.06 13.19 -14.89
N ALA A 243 -25.09 12.88 -15.68
CA ALA A 243 -24.93 12.34 -17.03
C ALA A 243 -24.26 13.36 -17.96
N SER A 244 -24.68 14.64 -17.91
CA SER A 244 -24.06 15.72 -18.70
C SER A 244 -22.59 15.96 -18.35
N ASP A 245 -22.21 15.77 -17.08
CA ASP A 245 -20.83 15.92 -16.60
C ASP A 245 -19.95 14.68 -16.88
N THR A 246 -20.55 13.59 -17.39
CA THR A 246 -19.89 12.29 -17.67
C THR A 246 -19.80 12.07 -19.18
N GLU A 247 -19.01 12.90 -19.86
CA GLU A 247 -18.73 12.77 -21.30
C GLU A 247 -17.49 11.92 -21.61
N ASP A 248 -16.65 11.66 -20.60
CA ASP A 248 -15.36 10.98 -20.71
C ASP A 248 -15.44 9.45 -20.50
N ASN A 249 -16.61 8.90 -20.17
CA ASN A 249 -16.78 7.47 -19.87
C ASN A 249 -18.19 6.96 -20.22
N ASP A 250 -18.31 6.24 -21.34
CA ASP A 250 -19.59 5.71 -21.86
C ASP A 250 -20.23 4.66 -20.94
N GLU A 251 -19.42 3.84 -20.26
CA GLU A 251 -19.93 2.82 -19.33
C GLU A 251 -20.56 3.49 -18.10
N ALA A 252 -19.89 4.52 -17.57
CA ALA A 252 -20.41 5.31 -16.48
C ALA A 252 -21.68 6.07 -16.84
N LEU A 253 -21.73 6.62 -18.06
CA LEU A 253 -22.93 7.27 -18.58
C LEU A 253 -24.10 6.29 -18.67
N ALA A 254 -23.87 5.06 -19.15
CA ALA A 254 -24.89 4.03 -19.23
C ALA A 254 -25.47 3.67 -17.85
N GLU A 255 -24.64 3.53 -16.82
CA GLU A 255 -25.09 3.28 -15.44
C GLU A 255 -25.99 4.40 -14.90
N ILE A 256 -25.62 5.67 -15.14
CA ILE A 256 -26.40 6.83 -14.69
C ILE A 256 -27.76 6.87 -15.40
N LEU A 257 -27.79 6.61 -16.70
CA LEU A 257 -29.03 6.55 -17.48
C LEU A 257 -29.93 5.41 -17.01
N GLN A 258 -29.37 4.23 -16.74
CA GLN A 258 -30.13 3.10 -16.20
C GLN A 258 -30.76 3.42 -14.82
N ALA A 259 -30.02 4.12 -13.96
CA ALA A 259 -30.54 4.58 -12.67
C ALA A 259 -31.69 5.59 -12.88
N ASN A 260 -31.57 6.50 -13.85
CA ASN A 260 -32.61 7.46 -14.20
C ASN A 260 -33.89 6.79 -14.73
N ASP A 261 -33.75 5.79 -15.60
CA ASP A 261 -34.87 5.01 -16.13
C ASP A 261 -35.64 4.30 -15.01
N SER A 262 -34.89 3.67 -14.09
CA SER A 262 -35.45 2.97 -12.92
C SER A 262 -36.20 3.94 -11.99
N LEU A 263 -35.61 5.11 -11.74
CA LEU A 263 -36.23 6.18 -10.97
C LEU A 263 -37.52 6.68 -11.63
N THR A 264 -37.50 6.88 -12.95
CA THR A 264 -38.68 7.32 -13.70
C THR A 264 -39.79 6.28 -13.69
N GLN A 265 -39.44 5.00 -13.79
CA GLN A 265 -40.39 3.89 -13.72
C GLN A 265 -41.14 3.85 -12.38
N VAL A 266 -40.42 3.91 -11.25
CA VAL A 266 -41.07 3.84 -9.93
C VAL A 266 -41.93 5.06 -9.62
N ILE A 267 -41.51 6.25 -10.08
CA ILE A 267 -42.30 7.47 -9.92
C ILE A 267 -43.61 7.33 -10.69
N ASN A 268 -43.58 6.79 -11.90
CA ASN A 268 -44.79 6.55 -12.70
C ASN A 268 -45.69 5.50 -12.05
N LEU A 269 -45.12 4.41 -11.51
CA LEU A 269 -45.86 3.40 -10.76
C LEU A 269 -46.60 4.02 -9.55
N TYR A 270 -45.91 4.85 -8.77
CA TYR A 270 -46.52 5.53 -7.62
C TYR A 270 -47.62 6.52 -8.05
N ARG A 271 -47.43 7.27 -9.14
CA ARG A 271 -48.47 8.15 -9.72
C ARG A 271 -49.72 7.37 -10.10
N GLN A 272 -49.55 6.22 -10.75
CA GLN A 272 -50.66 5.39 -11.21
C GLN A 272 -51.42 4.73 -10.05
N GLN A 273 -50.70 4.19 -9.07
CA GLN A 273 -51.28 3.33 -8.04
C GLN A 273 -51.75 4.09 -6.78
N VAL A 274 -51.10 5.21 -6.44
CA VAL A 274 -51.40 5.98 -5.22
C VAL A 274 -52.08 7.31 -5.51
N LYS A 275 -51.66 8.03 -6.56
CA LYS A 275 -52.31 9.30 -6.95
C LYS A 275 -53.48 9.12 -7.92
N GLY A 276 -53.62 7.96 -8.56
CA GLY A 276 -54.69 7.68 -9.51
C GLY A 276 -54.59 8.47 -10.82
N GLU A 277 -53.39 8.98 -11.15
CA GLU A 277 -53.15 9.72 -12.40
C GLU A 277 -52.90 8.74 -13.56
N VAL A 278 -53.59 8.97 -14.68
CA VAL A 278 -53.40 8.17 -15.91
C VAL A 278 -52.10 8.62 -16.58
N VAL A 279 -51.00 7.94 -16.28
CA VAL A 279 -49.74 8.13 -17.02
C VAL A 279 -49.90 7.47 -18.39
N ASN A 280 -49.77 8.28 -19.45
CA ASN A 280 -50.17 7.96 -20.80
C ASN A 280 -49.51 6.67 -21.36
N GLY A 281 -50.32 5.70 -21.82
CA GLY A 281 -49.92 4.85 -22.94
C GLY A 281 -50.16 3.33 -22.92
N ASN A 282 -50.40 2.63 -21.79
CA ASN A 282 -50.51 1.16 -21.81
C ASN A 282 -51.81 0.65 -21.16
N ASN A 283 -52.92 0.77 -21.89
CA ASN A 283 -54.10 -0.07 -21.63
C ASN A 283 -54.01 -1.32 -22.51
N SER A 284 -53.70 -2.47 -21.90
CA SER A 284 -54.05 -3.76 -22.47
C SER A 284 -54.40 -4.76 -21.36
N ALA A 285 -55.63 -5.27 -21.50
CA ALA A 285 -56.21 -6.44 -20.86
C ALA A 285 -56.66 -6.31 -19.41
N ASN A 286 -57.89 -5.83 -19.19
CA ASN A 286 -58.98 -6.72 -18.73
C ASN A 286 -60.34 -6.02 -18.74
N THR A 287 -61.23 -6.37 -19.68
CA THR A 287 -62.67 -6.40 -19.38
C THR A 287 -63.36 -7.48 -20.20
N GLN A 288 -64.04 -8.34 -19.48
CA GLN A 288 -64.74 -9.52 -19.95
C GLN A 288 -65.93 -9.16 -20.86
N ARG A 289 -66.18 -10.09 -21.79
CA ARG A 289 -67.40 -10.37 -22.54
C ARG A 289 -68.69 -9.68 -22.04
N LEU A 290 -69.45 -9.09 -22.96
CA LEU A 290 -70.82 -9.51 -23.33
C LEU A 290 -71.33 -8.71 -24.55
N THR A 291 -71.81 -9.47 -25.55
CA THR A 291 -72.89 -9.18 -26.52
C THR A 291 -72.81 -7.99 -27.49
N GLY A 292 -72.82 -8.32 -28.80
CA GLY A 292 -73.77 -7.71 -29.74
C GLY A 292 -73.20 -6.85 -30.88
N SER A 293 -73.32 -7.39 -32.10
CA SER A 293 -73.59 -6.66 -33.34
C SER A 293 -72.46 -5.91 -34.08
N SER A 294 -71.93 -6.60 -35.10
CA SER A 294 -71.97 -6.19 -36.53
C SER A 294 -71.13 -5.00 -37.04
N VAL A 295 -70.30 -5.32 -38.05
CA VAL A 295 -69.96 -4.53 -39.24
C VAL A 295 -68.97 -3.36 -39.06
N ALA A 296 -67.71 -3.55 -39.49
CA ALA A 296 -67.30 -3.23 -40.85
C ALA A 296 -65.80 -3.54 -41.05
N LEU A 297 -65.53 -4.32 -42.09
CA LEU A 297 -64.23 -4.50 -42.72
C LEU A 297 -63.77 -3.16 -43.31
N LEU A 298 -62.45 -2.94 -43.39
CA LEU A 298 -61.77 -2.54 -44.63
C LEU A 298 -60.26 -2.70 -44.47
N ASP A 299 -59.82 -3.80 -45.07
CA ASP A 299 -58.49 -4.18 -45.52
C ASP A 299 -57.98 -3.23 -46.63
N LEU A 300 -56.65 -3.09 -46.76
CA LEU A 300 -55.93 -3.11 -48.05
C LEU A 300 -54.41 -2.97 -47.82
N SER A 301 -53.75 -4.12 -47.84
CA SER A 301 -52.32 -4.34 -48.07
C SER A 301 -51.82 -3.80 -49.42
N GLY A 302 -50.54 -3.40 -49.50
CA GLY A 302 -49.80 -3.16 -50.75
C GLY A 302 -48.28 -3.31 -50.59
N LEU A 303 -47.77 -4.41 -51.16
CA LEU A 303 -46.40 -4.93 -51.26
C LEU A 303 -45.32 -3.91 -51.70
N ASP A 304 -44.09 -3.88 -51.16
CA ASP A 304 -42.94 -4.83 -51.18
C ASP A 304 -41.98 -4.64 -52.39
N THR A 305 -40.69 -4.37 -52.13
CA THR A 305 -39.47 -4.77 -52.91
C THR A 305 -38.19 -4.02 -52.46
N SER A 306 -37.04 -4.69 -52.57
CA SER A 306 -35.77 -4.53 -51.82
C SER A 306 -34.64 -3.72 -52.56
N PRO A 307 -33.42 -3.52 -51.97
CA PRO A 307 -32.39 -2.47 -52.26
C PRO A 307 -31.30 -2.93 -53.31
N PRO A 308 -30.11 -2.28 -53.61
CA PRO A 308 -29.28 -1.34 -52.79
C PRO A 308 -28.33 -0.28 -53.46
N SER A 309 -27.75 0.60 -52.59
CA SER A 309 -26.35 1.13 -52.60
C SER A 309 -26.01 2.41 -53.46
N PRO A 310 -24.87 3.12 -53.23
CA PRO A 310 -24.84 4.59 -52.94
C PRO A 310 -23.95 5.44 -53.87
N GLU A 311 -24.29 6.71 -54.14
CA GLU A 311 -23.37 7.66 -54.79
C GLU A 311 -23.52 9.11 -54.26
N PHE A 312 -22.39 9.75 -53.97
CA PHE A 312 -22.19 11.20 -53.78
C PHE A 312 -22.50 11.97 -55.08
N PRO A 313 -22.92 13.26 -55.03
CA PRO A 313 -21.93 14.33 -55.26
C PRO A 313 -22.23 15.71 -54.61
N THR A 314 -21.18 16.43 -54.23
CA THR A 314 -21.03 17.92 -54.31
C THR A 314 -20.66 18.33 -55.75
N PRO A 315 -20.70 19.61 -56.25
CA PRO A 315 -20.56 20.90 -55.53
C PRO A 315 -21.33 22.14 -56.13
N THR A 316 -21.03 23.35 -55.60
CA THR A 316 -21.23 24.75 -56.12
C THR A 316 -22.67 25.31 -56.13
N ASP A 317 -23.00 26.56 -55.77
CA ASP A 317 -22.26 27.83 -55.65
C ASP A 317 -23.05 28.86 -54.78
N SER A 318 -22.37 29.63 -53.92
CA SER A 318 -22.38 31.10 -53.73
C SER A 318 -23.63 31.92 -54.16
N LEU A 319 -24.21 32.94 -53.50
CA LEU A 319 -23.91 33.88 -52.40
C LEU A 319 -25.23 34.66 -52.12
N ASN A 320 -25.55 34.96 -50.85
CA ASN A 320 -26.13 36.27 -50.47
C ASN A 320 -26.03 36.50 -48.93
N ALA A 321 -25.35 37.57 -48.55
CA ALA A 321 -25.11 38.08 -47.19
C ALA A 321 -26.34 38.87 -46.64
N PRO A 322 -26.34 39.56 -45.46
CA PRO A 322 -25.30 39.70 -44.42
C PRO A 322 -25.77 39.62 -42.93
N SER A 323 -24.77 39.44 -42.05
CA SER A 323 -24.53 40.01 -40.71
C SER A 323 -25.68 40.33 -39.73
N GLN A 324 -25.68 39.68 -38.55
CA GLN A 324 -25.65 40.34 -37.24
C GLN A 324 -25.39 39.32 -36.10
N GLU A 325 -24.26 39.49 -35.40
CA GLU A 325 -23.95 38.84 -34.12
C GLU A 325 -24.81 39.48 -33.01
N MET A 326 -25.52 38.65 -32.25
CA MET A 326 -26.06 39.00 -30.94
C MET A 326 -26.24 37.69 -30.15
N GLY A 327 -25.58 37.56 -28.99
CA GLY A 327 -25.95 36.53 -28.00
C GLY A 327 -24.82 35.72 -27.38
N ILE A 328 -23.88 36.38 -26.71
CA ILE A 328 -23.09 35.79 -25.62
C ILE A 328 -23.07 36.81 -24.48
N SER A 329 -24.01 36.68 -23.54
CA SER A 329 -24.03 37.31 -22.19
C SER A 329 -25.35 36.94 -21.51
N LEU A 330 -25.41 35.83 -20.78
CA LEU A 330 -26.57 35.50 -19.93
C LEU A 330 -26.23 34.53 -18.77
N LEU A 331 -25.02 34.63 -18.21
CA LEU A 331 -24.59 33.80 -17.06
C LEU A 331 -23.93 34.63 -15.94
N ASP A 332 -24.35 35.88 -15.72
CA ASP A 332 -23.77 36.72 -14.65
C ASP A 332 -24.80 37.34 -13.68
N ASP A 333 -26.09 37.07 -13.84
CA ASP A 333 -27.16 37.75 -13.06
C ASP A 333 -27.87 36.88 -12.02
N GLU A 334 -27.46 35.63 -11.79
CA GLU A 334 -28.12 34.74 -10.81
C GLU A 334 -27.26 34.32 -9.59
N LEU A 335 -26.06 34.91 -9.44
CA LEU A 335 -25.17 34.66 -8.28
C LEU A 335 -25.27 35.72 -7.17
N MET A 336 -26.30 36.58 -7.19
CA MET A 336 -26.55 37.60 -6.16
C MET A 336 -27.82 37.34 -5.32
N SER A 337 -28.36 36.12 -5.34
CA SER A 337 -29.63 35.85 -4.63
C SER A 337 -29.65 34.52 -3.88
N LEU A 338 -28.62 34.23 -3.07
CA LEU A 338 -28.72 33.31 -1.92
C LEU A 338 -27.65 33.65 -0.86
N GLY A 339 -27.82 34.82 -0.24
CA GLY A 339 -27.04 35.25 0.90
C GLY A 339 -27.83 36.29 1.66
N ASN A 340 -28.67 35.83 2.61
CA ASN A 340 -28.93 36.45 3.92
C ASN A 340 -30.30 36.01 4.42
N VAL A 341 -30.27 35.20 5.47
CA VAL A 341 -31.43 34.91 6.31
C VAL A 341 -31.45 35.95 7.43
N ASP A 342 -32.50 36.76 7.46
CA ASP A 342 -32.77 37.73 8.52
C ASP A 342 -33.08 37.03 9.85
N ILE A 343 -32.43 37.49 10.92
CA ILE A 343 -32.87 37.29 12.31
C ILE A 343 -33.45 38.62 12.81
N LEU A 344 -34.57 38.48 13.52
CA LEU A 344 -35.56 39.48 13.92
C LEU A 344 -35.06 40.71 14.71
N ASP A 345 -35.84 41.77 14.50
CA ASP A 345 -35.88 43.13 15.02
C ASP A 345 -36.27 43.26 16.51
N ILE A 346 -35.85 44.36 17.17
CA ILE A 346 -36.57 45.24 18.14
C ILE A 346 -35.56 46.11 18.97
N PRO A 347 -35.88 47.39 19.32
CA PRO A 347 -34.93 48.50 19.35
C PRO A 347 -34.73 49.20 20.71
N ALA A 348 -33.72 50.10 20.81
CA ALA A 348 -33.78 51.49 21.37
C ALA A 348 -32.45 51.98 22.02
N ALA A 349 -31.76 52.90 21.31
CA ALA A 349 -31.13 54.19 21.70
C ALA A 349 -30.50 54.47 23.11
N PRO A 350 -29.70 55.55 23.29
CA PRO A 350 -28.53 56.04 22.52
C PRO A 350 -27.38 56.61 23.41
N SER A 351 -26.35 57.18 22.75
CA SER A 351 -25.36 58.18 23.25
C SER A 351 -24.07 57.59 23.88
N VAL A 352 -22.84 58.11 23.70
CA VAL A 352 -22.35 59.49 23.51
C VAL A 352 -21.00 59.48 22.74
N LEU A 353 -20.82 60.55 21.95
CA LEU A 353 -19.60 61.09 21.31
C LEU A 353 -18.30 61.09 22.15
N LEU A 354 -17.14 60.86 21.50
CA LEU A 354 -16.08 61.90 21.37
C LEU A 354 -14.97 61.47 20.38
N SER A 355 -14.60 62.41 19.50
CA SER A 355 -13.47 62.37 18.55
C SER A 355 -12.21 63.10 19.15
N PRO A 356 -11.15 63.48 18.39
CA PRO A 356 -9.97 62.67 18.02
C PRO A 356 -8.58 63.39 18.22
N ASP A 357 -7.48 62.74 17.75
CA ASP A 357 -6.21 63.29 17.18
C ASP A 357 -5.06 63.86 18.08
N PRO A 358 -3.80 64.09 17.59
CA PRO A 358 -3.02 63.52 16.45
C PRO A 358 -1.47 63.32 16.68
N LEU A 359 -0.76 62.92 15.60
CA LEU A 359 0.69 62.64 15.34
C LEU A 359 1.65 63.87 15.50
N PRO A 360 3.01 63.76 15.28
CA PRO A 360 3.57 64.01 13.92
C PRO A 360 4.95 63.40 13.49
N TYR A 361 5.04 63.08 12.18
CA TYR A 361 6.08 63.34 11.15
C TYR A 361 7.55 62.84 11.21
N THR A 362 8.01 62.13 10.15
CA THR A 362 8.79 62.72 9.01
C THR A 362 9.05 61.72 7.85
N GLN A 363 9.08 62.26 6.62
CA GLN A 363 9.33 61.62 5.30
C GLN A 363 10.48 62.44 4.60
N PRO A 364 11.19 62.01 3.51
CA PRO A 364 10.55 61.87 2.17
C PRO A 364 11.18 60.92 1.09
N LEU A 365 10.29 60.43 0.20
CA LEU A 365 10.31 60.33 -1.30
C LEU A 365 11.38 59.55 -2.11
N SER A 366 10.96 58.50 -2.86
CA SER A 366 10.84 58.52 -4.34
C SER A 366 10.18 57.25 -4.95
N THR A 367 9.51 57.50 -6.07
CA THR A 367 8.51 56.76 -6.87
C THR A 367 8.98 55.50 -7.62
N GLY A 368 8.07 54.53 -7.83
CA GLY A 368 8.14 53.62 -8.98
C GLY A 368 7.27 52.35 -8.94
N ALA A 369 6.18 52.34 -9.73
CA ALA A 369 5.49 51.21 -10.36
C ALA A 369 4.63 50.21 -9.53
N MET A 370 3.47 49.90 -10.12
CA MET A 370 2.50 48.88 -9.74
C MET A 370 3.08 47.46 -9.88
N SER A 371 2.75 46.54 -8.98
CA SER A 371 2.45 45.14 -9.33
C SER A 371 1.83 44.39 -8.14
N GLY A 372 0.68 43.77 -8.36
CA GLY A 372 0.15 42.77 -7.43
C GLY A 372 0.82 41.42 -7.69
N SER A 373 1.73 41.00 -6.80
CA SER A 373 2.24 39.61 -6.77
C SER A 373 2.41 39.03 -5.35
N SER A 374 2.21 39.83 -4.29
CA SER A 374 2.53 39.44 -2.91
C SER A 374 1.88 38.14 -2.44
N ALA A 375 0.66 37.82 -2.89
CA ALA A 375 -0.06 36.64 -2.44
C ALA A 375 0.46 35.33 -3.08
N LEU A 376 1.07 35.40 -4.27
CA LEU A 376 1.67 34.24 -4.94
C LEU A 376 3.10 33.97 -4.44
N ASP A 377 3.83 35.03 -4.09
CA ASP A 377 5.18 34.91 -3.52
C ASP A 377 5.14 34.33 -2.08
N GLU A 378 4.11 34.64 -1.30
CA GLU A 378 3.86 33.98 0.00
C GLU A 378 3.47 32.50 -0.16
N LEU A 379 2.73 32.15 -1.22
CA LEU A 379 2.36 30.77 -1.52
C LEU A 379 3.56 29.94 -2.01
N ASP A 380 4.47 30.54 -2.79
CA ASP A 380 5.72 29.91 -3.24
C ASP A 380 6.70 29.74 -2.06
N LEU A 381 6.72 30.68 -1.11
CA LEU A 381 7.50 30.57 0.11
C LEU A 381 6.95 29.47 1.06
N LEU A 382 5.62 29.34 1.15
CA LEU A 382 4.95 28.23 1.85
C LEU A 382 5.23 26.88 1.18
N GLY A 383 5.18 26.82 -0.15
CA GLY A 383 5.51 25.62 -0.93
C GLY A 383 6.97 25.20 -0.75
N LYS A 384 7.91 26.16 -0.75
CA LYS A 384 9.33 25.91 -0.46
C LYS A 384 9.56 25.45 0.98
N THR A 385 8.85 26.04 1.94
CA THR A 385 8.97 25.67 3.37
C THR A 385 8.43 24.26 3.64
N LEU A 386 7.34 23.87 2.99
CA LEU A 386 6.80 22.51 3.06
C LEU A 386 7.71 21.48 2.36
N LEU A 387 8.30 21.82 1.22
CA LEU A 387 9.31 20.96 0.58
C LEU A 387 10.58 20.81 1.43
N GLN A 388 10.98 21.85 2.16
CA GLN A 388 12.12 21.80 3.07
C GLN A 388 11.84 20.96 4.32
N GLN A 389 10.61 20.98 4.84
CA GLN A 389 10.15 20.11 5.93
C GLN A 389 9.99 18.62 5.52
N SER A 390 9.90 18.36 4.22
CA SER A 390 9.79 16.99 3.67
C SER A 390 11.14 16.30 3.50
N LEU A 391 12.25 17.02 3.72
CA LEU A 391 13.60 16.48 3.73
C LEU A 391 14.00 16.09 5.17
N PRO A 392 14.75 15.00 5.37
CA PRO A 392 15.25 14.64 6.70
C PRO A 392 16.17 15.74 7.27
N PRO A 393 16.26 15.90 8.62
CA PRO A 393 17.12 16.90 9.24
C PRO A 393 18.58 16.74 8.80
N GLU A 394 19.31 17.86 8.74
CA GLU A 394 20.65 18.05 8.15
C GLU A 394 21.78 17.14 8.67
N GLY A 395 21.48 16.17 9.54
CA GLY A 395 22.38 15.09 9.96
C GLY A 395 22.38 13.85 9.06
N LEU A 396 21.45 13.74 8.09
CA LEU A 396 21.27 12.56 7.21
C LEU A 396 21.67 12.77 5.74
N GLN A 397 22.39 13.84 5.42
CA GLN A 397 22.97 13.94 4.07
C GLN A 397 24.12 12.93 3.92
N VAL A 398 23.88 11.90 3.11
CA VAL A 398 24.93 11.05 2.55
C VAL A 398 25.91 11.94 1.80
N LYS A 399 27.10 12.14 2.38
CA LYS A 399 28.24 12.72 1.71
C LYS A 399 28.68 11.72 0.65
N TRP A 400 28.28 11.94 -0.60
CA TRP A 400 28.78 11.17 -1.73
C TRP A 400 30.29 11.44 -1.87
N ASP A 401 31.11 10.56 -1.29
CA ASP A 401 32.53 10.52 -1.61
C ASP A 401 32.66 10.25 -3.11
N LYS A 402 33.28 11.21 -3.81
CA LYS A 402 33.60 11.09 -5.24
C LYS A 402 34.44 9.82 -5.46
N PRO A 403 34.17 9.04 -6.51
CA PRO A 403 35.03 7.89 -6.84
C PRO A 403 36.46 8.36 -7.14
N PRO A 404 37.50 7.57 -6.80
CA PRO A 404 38.87 8.00 -6.97
C PRO A 404 39.22 8.17 -8.45
N PHE A 405 39.57 9.41 -8.82
CA PHE A 405 40.23 9.73 -10.08
C PHE A 405 41.55 8.96 -10.17
N LYS A 406 41.70 8.15 -11.23
CA LYS A 406 43.00 7.62 -11.65
C LYS A 406 43.86 8.80 -12.15
N PRO A 407 45.05 9.07 -11.58
CA PRO A 407 45.90 10.12 -12.10
C PRO A 407 46.51 9.70 -13.45
N THR A 408 46.47 10.62 -14.42
CA THR A 408 47.17 10.44 -15.70
C THR A 408 48.63 10.87 -15.56
N LEU A 409 49.50 10.26 -16.37
CA LEU A 409 50.97 10.37 -16.38
C LEU A 409 51.56 11.79 -16.63
N ARG A 410 50.77 12.87 -16.50
CA ARG A 410 51.22 14.26 -16.71
C ARG A 410 51.34 15.10 -15.44
N ASP A 411 50.86 14.63 -14.29
CA ASP A 411 50.88 15.41 -13.04
C ASP A 411 52.07 15.11 -12.10
N LEU A 412 53.03 14.28 -12.51
CA LEU A 412 54.21 13.92 -11.71
C LEU A 412 55.51 14.65 -12.09
N GLN A 413 55.47 15.69 -12.93
CA GLN A 413 56.70 16.32 -13.44
C GLN A 413 57.02 17.72 -12.88
N ASN A 414 56.32 18.23 -11.86
CA ASN A 414 56.69 19.50 -11.22
C ASN A 414 56.56 19.43 -9.69
N LYS A 415 57.62 18.94 -9.04
CA LYS A 415 58.18 19.44 -7.77
C LYS A 415 59.30 18.49 -7.29
N SER A 416 60.48 18.68 -7.86
CA SER A 416 61.75 18.25 -7.30
C SER A 416 62.21 19.27 -6.26
N GLY A 417 62.55 18.82 -5.04
CA GLY A 417 63.11 19.72 -4.04
C GLY A 417 63.16 19.19 -2.61
N THR A 418 64.18 18.36 -2.34
CA THR A 418 64.90 18.21 -1.06
C THR A 418 64.39 17.22 0.01
N ASN A 419 65.22 16.18 0.19
CA ASN A 419 65.23 15.04 1.13
C ASN A 419 65.86 15.43 2.50
N PRO A 420 66.05 14.52 3.48
CA PRO A 420 65.37 13.24 3.77
C PRO A 420 65.06 13.05 5.28
N SER A 421 64.26 12.04 5.65
CA SER A 421 64.59 11.07 6.73
C SER A 421 63.45 10.06 6.92
N LEU A 422 63.75 8.81 6.60
CA LEU A 422 63.25 7.49 7.00
C LEU A 422 63.80 6.57 5.88
N ILE A 423 64.26 5.35 6.06
CA ILE A 423 63.72 4.18 6.77
C ILE A 423 64.92 3.16 6.92
N PRO A 424 64.76 1.82 6.89
CA PRO A 424 64.38 0.83 7.90
C PRO A 424 65.49 -0.24 8.14
N ALA A 425 65.28 -1.21 9.03
CA ALA A 425 65.75 -2.59 8.76
C ALA A 425 64.98 -3.66 9.55
N PHE A 426 64.78 -4.77 8.85
CA PHE A 426 64.07 -6.00 9.17
C PHE A 426 64.94 -7.03 9.94
N SER A 427 64.26 -7.96 10.64
CA SER A 427 64.63 -9.39 10.86
C SER A 427 65.71 -9.75 11.93
N PRO A 428 65.90 -11.05 12.30
CA PRO A 428 65.05 -11.97 13.08
C PRO A 428 65.83 -12.76 14.20
N GLU A 429 65.24 -13.84 14.74
CA GLU A 429 65.85 -15.04 15.41
C GLU A 429 65.89 -15.20 16.96
N HIS A 430 65.21 -16.29 17.38
CA HIS A 430 65.46 -17.35 18.40
C HIS A 430 66.78 -17.37 19.23
N PRO A 431 66.78 -17.99 20.44
CA PRO A 431 67.04 -19.44 20.53
C PRO A 431 66.20 -20.23 21.57
N VAL A 432 66.36 -21.55 21.42
CA VAL A 432 65.70 -22.73 21.99
C VAL A 432 66.20 -23.09 23.41
N ALA A 433 65.34 -23.67 24.25
CA ALA A 433 65.75 -24.64 25.29
C ALA A 433 64.68 -25.75 25.47
N LEU A 434 65.17 -26.98 25.58
CA LEU A 434 64.46 -28.26 25.51
C LEU A 434 64.04 -28.83 26.88
N LEU A 435 62.88 -29.52 26.86
CA LEU A 435 62.50 -30.80 27.49
C LEU A 435 62.78 -31.09 28.99
N GLY A 436 61.71 -31.45 29.70
CA GLY A 436 61.76 -32.16 30.99
C GLY A 436 60.37 -32.63 31.45
N ASP A 437 60.12 -33.92 31.28
CA ASP A 437 58.95 -34.73 31.64
C ASP A 437 58.68 -34.79 33.17
N ARG A 438 57.40 -34.72 33.61
CA ARG A 438 56.80 -35.63 34.63
C ARG A 438 55.35 -35.28 35.06
N LEU A 439 54.60 -36.37 35.15
CA LEU A 439 53.20 -36.63 35.51
C LEU A 439 52.69 -36.24 36.92
N LEU A 440 51.34 -36.10 36.99
CA LEU A 440 50.35 -36.30 38.09
C LEU A 440 49.91 -35.10 38.99
N ASP A 441 48.62 -34.74 38.86
CA ASP A 441 47.53 -34.89 39.88
C ASP A 441 46.63 -33.67 40.17
N SER A 442 45.33 -33.97 40.33
CA SER A 442 44.24 -33.24 41.01
C SER A 442 43.55 -32.00 40.38
N SER A 443 42.23 -32.12 40.21
CA SER A 443 41.23 -31.08 39.90
C SER A 443 40.78 -30.33 41.18
N PRO A 444 39.77 -29.43 41.10
CA PRO A 444 39.78 -28.06 40.59
C PRO A 444 39.61 -27.04 41.75
N VAL A 445 40.12 -25.82 41.62
CA VAL A 445 39.79 -24.71 42.53
C VAL A 445 39.13 -23.59 41.74
N HIS A 446 37.95 -23.19 42.23
CA HIS A 446 37.11 -22.10 41.79
C HIS A 446 37.90 -20.82 41.52
N THR A 447 37.81 -20.33 40.28
CA THR A 447 38.04 -18.91 39.98
C THR A 447 36.67 -18.25 39.86
N VAL A 448 36.29 -17.53 40.92
CA VAL A 448 35.19 -16.57 40.90
C VAL A 448 35.58 -15.46 39.92
N ILE A 449 34.93 -15.43 38.76
CA ILE A 449 34.96 -14.29 37.85
C ILE A 449 34.07 -13.21 38.50
N PRO A 450 34.54 -11.97 38.67
CA PRO A 450 33.68 -10.89 39.18
C PRO A 450 32.55 -10.63 38.17
N PRO A 451 31.32 -10.31 38.61
CA PRO A 451 30.25 -10.00 37.69
C PRO A 451 30.64 -8.73 36.91
N ILE A 452 30.63 -8.84 35.59
CA ILE A 452 30.67 -7.68 34.70
C ILE A 452 29.40 -6.88 34.99
N GLU A 453 29.53 -5.75 35.71
CA GLU A 453 28.47 -4.76 35.79
C GLU A 453 28.20 -4.24 34.38
N MET A 454 27.15 -4.75 33.73
CA MET A 454 26.68 -4.22 32.45
C MET A 454 25.89 -2.95 32.71
N THR A 455 26.54 -1.81 32.56
CA THR A 455 25.90 -0.49 32.60
C THR A 455 25.23 -0.20 31.26
N LEU A 456 23.90 -0.26 31.20
CA LEU A 456 23.12 0.24 30.04
C LEU A 456 23.32 1.75 29.80
N THR A 457 23.95 2.46 30.75
CA THR A 457 24.11 3.92 30.78
C THR A 457 24.70 4.51 29.50
N ASP A 458 25.66 3.82 28.85
CA ASP A 458 26.36 4.32 27.67
C ASP A 458 25.84 3.76 26.33
N VAL A 459 24.84 2.87 26.35
CA VAL A 459 24.30 2.22 25.15
C VAL A 459 23.21 3.09 24.51
N PHE A 460 23.44 3.59 23.30
CA PHE A 460 22.45 4.30 22.49
C PHE A 460 22.27 3.58 21.15
N VAL A 461 21.02 3.41 20.72
CA VAL A 461 20.65 2.68 19.51
C VAL A 461 19.88 3.63 18.61
N PRO A 462 20.45 4.09 17.48
CA PRO A 462 19.72 4.92 16.52
C PRO A 462 18.55 4.15 15.91
N LEU A 463 17.39 4.79 15.75
CA LEU A 463 16.17 4.17 15.20
C LEU A 463 16.42 3.53 13.81
N GLU A 464 17.25 4.17 12.98
CA GLU A 464 17.60 3.72 11.61
C GLU A 464 18.39 2.41 11.58
N SER A 465 19.09 2.09 12.66
CA SER A 465 19.89 0.85 12.75
C SER A 465 19.05 -0.37 13.14
N ILE A 466 17.79 -0.14 13.56
CA ILE A 466 16.92 -1.18 14.07
C ILE A 466 16.18 -1.86 12.93
N LYS A 467 16.40 -3.17 12.77
CA LYS A 467 15.56 -3.99 11.90
C LYS A 467 14.39 -4.54 12.71
N PRO A 468 13.13 -4.30 12.29
CA PRO A 468 11.98 -4.88 12.98
C PRO A 468 11.99 -6.40 12.84
N SER A 469 11.56 -7.09 13.90
CA SER A 469 11.33 -8.54 13.86
C SER A 469 10.07 -8.91 13.08
N SER A 470 9.87 -10.21 12.87
CA SER A 470 8.65 -10.76 12.28
C SER A 470 7.51 -10.96 13.29
N LEU A 471 7.75 -10.64 14.56
CA LEU A 471 6.78 -10.84 15.64
C LEU A 471 5.64 -9.82 15.58
N LEU A 472 4.45 -10.26 15.98
CA LEU A 472 3.31 -9.37 16.09
C LEU A 472 3.54 -8.33 17.20
N PRO A 473 3.15 -7.06 16.99
CA PRO A 473 3.23 -6.05 18.02
C PRO A 473 2.35 -6.40 19.22
N VAL A 474 2.84 -6.11 20.42
CA VAL A 474 2.11 -6.33 21.66
C VAL A 474 1.44 -5.03 22.09
N THR A 475 0.12 -5.07 22.28
CA THR A 475 -0.62 -3.93 22.83
C THR A 475 -0.37 -3.80 24.32
N VAL A 476 0.26 -2.70 24.72
CA VAL A 476 0.62 -2.39 26.11
C VAL A 476 -0.47 -1.60 26.80
N PHE A 477 -1.07 -0.67 26.07
CA PHE A 477 -2.14 0.20 26.52
C PHE A 477 -3.06 0.53 25.33
N ASP A 478 -4.36 0.51 25.55
CA ASP A 478 -5.36 0.89 24.55
C ASP A 478 -6.60 1.43 25.26
N SER A 479 -6.59 2.73 25.55
CA SER A 479 -7.67 3.43 26.24
C SER A 479 -7.59 4.92 25.94
N HIS A 480 -8.68 5.66 26.15
CA HIS A 480 -8.76 7.11 25.87
C HIS A 480 -8.33 7.48 24.44
N SER A 481 -8.58 6.59 23.46
CA SER A 481 -8.15 6.72 22.06
C SER A 481 -6.64 6.83 21.86
N LEU A 482 -5.84 6.54 22.89
CA LEU A 482 -4.39 6.44 22.83
C LEU A 482 -4.00 4.95 22.91
N ARG A 483 -3.24 4.50 21.92
CA ARG A 483 -2.73 3.13 21.85
C ARG A 483 -1.22 3.10 21.91
N VAL A 484 -0.66 2.29 22.80
CA VAL A 484 0.77 2.04 22.95
C VAL A 484 1.07 0.60 22.56
N LEU A 485 1.99 0.44 21.62
CA LEU A 485 2.41 -0.84 21.05
C LEU A 485 3.89 -1.07 21.29
N PHE A 486 4.27 -2.32 21.58
CA PHE A 486 5.65 -2.78 21.58
C PHE A 486 5.94 -3.59 20.31
N HIS A 487 6.95 -3.16 19.56
CA HIS A 487 7.55 -3.93 18.48
C HIS A 487 8.92 -4.42 18.93
N PHE A 488 9.23 -5.68 18.66
CA PHE A 488 10.52 -6.27 19.01
C PHE A 488 11.47 -6.17 17.81
N ALA A 489 12.74 -5.84 18.04
CA ALA A 489 13.74 -5.80 16.97
C ALA A 489 14.37 -7.18 16.74
N ARG A 490 14.76 -7.45 15.49
CA ARG A 490 15.46 -8.67 15.08
C ARG A 490 16.89 -8.74 15.61
N ASP A 491 17.63 -7.65 15.43
CA ASP A 491 19.06 -7.58 15.76
C ASP A 491 19.24 -7.07 17.20
N SER A 492 19.86 -7.87 18.08
CA SER A 492 20.46 -7.38 19.33
C SER A 492 21.80 -6.72 19.01
N LEU A 493 22.26 -5.78 19.85
CA LEU A 493 23.56 -5.16 19.60
C LEU A 493 24.64 -6.25 19.54
N PRO A 494 25.58 -6.20 18.56
CA PRO A 494 26.62 -7.22 18.37
C PRO A 494 27.49 -7.50 19.61
N SER A 495 27.50 -6.57 20.57
CA SER A 495 28.27 -6.65 21.81
C SER A 495 27.50 -7.17 23.02
N LEU A 496 26.18 -7.33 22.96
CA LEU A 496 25.32 -7.67 24.11
C LEU A 496 24.17 -8.62 23.71
N ALA A 497 24.43 -9.93 23.75
CA ALA A 497 23.45 -10.96 23.40
C ALA A 497 22.21 -11.00 24.34
N ASP A 498 22.36 -10.50 25.57
CA ASP A 498 21.30 -10.54 26.59
C ASP A 498 20.42 -9.26 26.61
N VAL A 499 20.48 -8.44 25.55
CA VAL A 499 19.72 -7.19 25.45
C VAL A 499 18.65 -7.28 24.35
N LEU A 500 17.40 -7.08 24.75
CA LEU A 500 16.26 -6.92 23.85
C LEU A 500 16.07 -5.44 23.52
N VAL A 501 15.92 -5.13 22.23
CA VAL A 501 15.53 -3.80 21.76
C VAL A 501 14.03 -3.81 21.45
N VAL A 502 13.30 -2.90 22.08
CA VAL A 502 11.86 -2.72 21.92
C VAL A 502 11.59 -1.33 21.38
N ILE A 503 10.82 -1.24 20.28
CA ILE A 503 10.33 0.01 19.73
C ILE A 503 8.91 0.23 20.27
N ILE A 504 8.75 1.26 21.08
CA ILE A 504 7.46 1.71 21.58
C ILE A 504 6.85 2.64 20.54
N SER A 505 5.65 2.32 20.06
CA SER A 505 4.90 3.16 19.13
C SER A 505 3.61 3.62 19.80
N MET A 506 3.40 4.93 19.89
CA MET A 506 2.20 5.54 20.48
C MET A 506 1.41 6.24 19.39
N LEU A 507 0.12 5.92 19.29
CA LEU A 507 -0.78 6.37 18.24
C LEU A 507 -2.05 6.92 18.90
N SER A 508 -2.57 8.04 18.40
CA SER A 508 -3.82 8.63 18.87
C SER A 508 -4.87 8.64 17.75
N SER A 509 -6.09 8.20 18.08
CA SER A 509 -7.30 8.38 17.28
C SER A 509 -8.25 9.41 17.88
N ALA A 510 -7.78 10.18 18.87
CA ALA A 510 -8.60 11.20 19.54
C ALA A 510 -8.84 12.42 18.63
N PRO A 511 -10.04 13.05 18.69
CA PRO A 511 -10.32 14.27 17.93
C PRO A 511 -9.64 15.53 18.51
N VAL A 512 -8.91 15.39 19.61
CA VAL A 512 -8.15 16.45 20.29
C VAL A 512 -6.68 16.03 20.41
N PRO A 513 -5.72 16.98 20.45
CA PRO A 513 -4.32 16.65 20.61
C PRO A 513 -4.04 16.00 21.97
N VAL A 514 -3.04 15.13 21.99
CA VAL A 514 -2.52 14.48 23.21
C VAL A 514 -1.15 15.08 23.48
N SER A 515 -0.94 15.69 24.64
CA SER A 515 0.31 16.36 24.99
C SER A 515 0.92 15.77 26.27
N ASN A 516 2.15 16.20 26.60
CA ASN A 516 2.88 15.78 27.80
C ASN A 516 2.99 14.25 27.94
N ILE A 517 3.13 13.54 26.82
CA ILE A 517 3.19 12.08 26.84
C ILE A 517 4.53 11.65 27.44
N LEU A 518 4.45 10.95 28.58
CA LEU A 518 5.59 10.43 29.31
C LEU A 518 5.38 8.96 29.64
N PHE A 519 6.14 8.10 28.96
CA PHE A 519 6.19 6.68 29.24
C PHE A 519 7.40 6.35 30.13
N GLN A 520 7.15 5.62 31.21
CA GLN A 520 8.15 5.13 32.13
C GLN A 520 8.02 3.61 32.26
N ALA A 521 9.15 2.92 32.36
CA ALA A 521 9.22 1.48 32.48
C ALA A 521 10.03 1.08 33.71
N PHE A 522 9.57 0.03 34.38
CA PHE A 522 10.20 -0.55 35.57
C PHE A 522 10.27 -2.07 35.39
N VAL A 523 11.38 -2.65 35.81
CA VAL A 523 11.64 -4.09 35.74
C VAL A 523 12.19 -4.58 37.08
N PRO A 524 12.12 -5.89 37.37
CA PRO A 524 12.72 -6.45 38.58
C PRO A 524 14.22 -6.17 38.69
N ASP A 525 14.77 -6.18 39.90
CA ASP A 525 16.20 -5.89 40.16
C ASP A 525 17.17 -6.85 39.44
N THR A 526 16.69 -8.03 39.02
CA THR A 526 17.45 -9.00 38.22
C THR A 526 17.65 -8.56 36.77
N MET A 527 16.96 -7.51 36.32
CA MET A 527 16.99 -6.96 34.97
C MET A 527 17.34 -5.47 34.99
N ARG A 528 17.73 -4.93 33.84
CA ARG A 528 17.92 -3.48 33.67
C ARG A 528 17.09 -2.99 32.49
N VAL A 529 16.44 -1.85 32.65
CA VAL A 529 15.70 -1.18 31.58
C VAL A 529 16.26 0.22 31.36
N LYS A 530 16.38 0.62 30.10
CA LYS A 530 16.75 1.96 29.68
C LYS A 530 15.80 2.45 28.60
N LEU A 531 15.18 3.60 28.84
CA LEU A 531 14.43 4.33 27.84
C LEU A 531 15.33 5.39 27.23
N GLN A 532 15.38 5.44 25.91
CA GLN A 532 15.96 6.57 25.18
C GLN A 532 14.93 7.72 25.08
N PRO A 533 15.36 8.94 24.73
CA PRO A 533 14.43 10.04 24.47
C PRO A 533 13.39 9.64 23.40
N PRO A 534 12.11 10.00 23.59
CA PRO A 534 11.09 9.79 22.56
C PRO A 534 11.31 10.73 21.37
N SER A 535 10.76 10.38 20.20
CA SER A 535 10.82 11.23 19.02
C SER A 535 10.13 12.57 19.23
N GLU A 536 8.97 12.54 19.88
CA GLU A 536 8.13 13.69 20.21
C GLU A 536 7.40 13.41 21.55
N THR A 537 6.81 14.44 22.16
CA THR A 537 6.04 14.33 23.41
C THR A 537 4.56 14.72 23.24
N GLU A 538 4.15 14.96 22.01
CA GLU A 538 2.79 15.36 21.64
C GLU A 538 2.34 14.64 20.38
N LEU A 539 1.04 14.39 20.27
CA LEU A 539 0.36 13.85 19.10
C LEU A 539 -0.74 14.82 18.69
N PRO A 540 -0.83 15.20 17.40
CA PRO A 540 -1.91 16.04 16.91
C PRO A 540 -3.26 15.34 17.03
N ALA A 541 -4.34 16.12 16.94
CA ALA A 541 -5.68 15.58 16.78
C ALA A 541 -5.75 14.69 15.54
N PHE A 542 -6.50 13.59 15.63
CA PHE A 542 -6.69 12.66 14.54
C PHE A 542 -7.33 13.37 13.34
N ASN A 543 -6.64 13.30 12.21
CA ASN A 543 -7.08 13.87 10.95
C ASN A 543 -7.22 12.74 9.92
N PRO A 544 -8.43 12.43 9.41
CA PRO A 544 -8.63 11.35 8.45
C PRO A 544 -7.98 11.61 7.08
N ILE A 545 -7.55 12.84 6.80
CA ILE A 545 -6.94 13.24 5.53
C ILE A 545 -5.41 12.98 5.54
N LEU A 546 -4.78 13.05 6.71
CA LEU A 546 -3.34 12.91 6.85
C LEU A 546 -2.98 11.51 7.40
N PRO A 547 -1.78 10.99 7.11
CA PRO A 547 -1.29 9.79 7.77
C PRO A 547 -1.30 9.97 9.31
N PRO A 548 -1.65 8.92 10.08
CA PRO A 548 -1.62 8.99 11.54
C PRO A 548 -0.22 9.33 12.05
N ALA A 549 -0.12 10.39 12.86
CA ALA A 549 1.10 10.71 13.58
C ALA A 549 1.41 9.64 14.65
N ALA A 550 2.69 9.40 14.89
CA ALA A 550 3.13 8.40 15.86
C ALA A 550 4.35 8.89 16.64
N ILE A 551 4.34 8.71 17.96
CA ILE A 551 5.54 8.87 18.78
C ILE A 551 6.26 7.53 18.82
N THR A 552 7.57 7.56 18.59
CA THR A 552 8.44 6.40 18.73
C THR A 552 9.40 6.60 19.89
N GLN A 553 9.60 5.56 20.70
CA GLN A 553 10.57 5.58 21.79
C GLN A 553 11.27 4.24 21.88
N ILE A 554 12.59 4.25 22.08
CA ILE A 554 13.38 3.01 22.14
C ILE A 554 13.56 2.59 23.60
N LEU A 555 13.21 1.34 23.89
CA LEU A 555 13.43 0.69 25.18
C LEU A 555 14.45 -0.43 25.01
N LEU A 556 15.50 -0.38 25.82
CA LEU A 556 16.52 -1.41 25.94
C LEU A 556 16.28 -2.19 27.22
N LEU A 557 16.17 -3.51 27.11
CA LEU A 557 15.95 -4.41 28.23
C LEU A 557 17.09 -5.43 28.32
N ALA A 558 17.92 -5.35 29.36
CA ALA A 558 18.95 -6.34 29.64
C ALA A 558 18.42 -7.40 30.62
N ASN A 559 18.56 -8.67 30.24
CA ASN A 559 18.14 -9.83 31.02
C ASN A 559 19.23 -10.90 31.07
N PRO A 560 20.30 -10.69 31.87
CA PRO A 560 21.45 -11.59 31.92
C PRO A 560 21.12 -12.97 32.51
N HIS A 561 20.08 -13.05 33.34
CA HIS A 561 19.66 -14.30 33.99
C HIS A 561 18.63 -15.09 33.18
N LYS A 562 18.23 -14.59 31.99
CA LYS A 562 17.24 -15.22 31.11
C LYS A 562 15.93 -15.57 31.84
N GLU A 563 15.52 -14.71 32.76
CA GLU A 563 14.29 -14.89 33.53
C GLU A 563 13.08 -14.41 32.73
N LYS A 564 11.89 -14.86 33.12
CA LYS A 564 10.64 -14.40 32.49
C LYS A 564 10.46 -12.91 32.72
N VAL A 565 10.37 -12.14 31.63
CA VAL A 565 10.20 -10.68 31.70
C VAL A 565 8.80 -10.30 32.17
N GLN A 566 8.75 -9.43 33.18
CA GLN A 566 7.55 -8.71 33.59
C GLN A 566 7.91 -7.24 33.72
N LEU A 567 7.41 -6.42 32.81
CA LEU A 567 7.67 -4.99 32.76
C LEU A 567 6.46 -4.24 33.29
N GLN A 568 6.65 -3.43 34.32
CA GLN A 568 5.63 -2.50 34.79
C GLN A 568 5.81 -1.16 34.08
N TYR A 569 4.74 -0.55 33.63
CA TYR A 569 4.80 0.77 33.01
C TYR A 569 3.96 1.78 33.76
N LYS A 570 4.36 3.05 33.63
CA LYS A 570 3.59 4.23 34.01
C LYS A 570 3.52 5.15 32.80
N LEU A 571 2.32 5.52 32.39
CA LEU A 571 2.05 6.39 31.26
C LEU A 571 1.29 7.62 31.75
N ASN A 572 1.89 8.80 31.59
CA ASN A 572 1.19 10.06 31.85
C ASN A 572 0.97 10.79 30.53
N PHE A 573 -0.20 11.39 30.35
CA PHE A 573 -0.51 12.22 29.19
C PHE A 573 -1.67 13.16 29.49
N THR A 574 -1.74 14.26 28.75
CA THR A 574 -2.83 15.24 28.81
C THR A 574 -3.64 15.14 27.53
N LEU A 575 -4.93 14.77 27.61
CA LEU A 575 -5.85 14.70 26.49
C LEU A 575 -6.73 15.96 26.49
N GLY A 576 -6.42 16.94 25.64
CA GLY A 576 -7.03 18.27 25.72
C GLY A 576 -6.65 18.97 27.03
N GLU A 577 -7.58 18.99 28.01
CA GLU A 577 -7.41 19.61 29.33
C GLU A 577 -7.40 18.57 30.48
N GLU A 578 -7.56 17.28 30.17
CA GLU A 578 -7.63 16.22 31.18
C GLU A 578 -6.29 15.48 31.29
N ASP A 579 -5.75 15.42 32.51
CA ASP A 579 -4.52 14.66 32.80
C ASP A 579 -4.83 13.22 33.21
N HIS A 580 -4.12 12.26 32.61
CA HIS A 580 -4.23 10.84 32.88
C HIS A 580 -2.91 10.27 33.44
N ASP A 581 -2.98 9.42 34.47
CA ASP A 581 -1.86 8.64 35.06
C ASP A 581 -2.26 7.15 35.04
N GLU A 582 -1.76 6.44 34.04
CA GLU A 582 -2.11 5.04 33.77
C GLU A 582 -0.94 4.12 34.11
N ARG A 583 -1.26 2.95 34.68
CA ARG A 583 -0.26 1.97 35.10
C ARG A 583 -0.67 0.56 34.74
N GLY A 584 0.28 -0.23 34.29
CA GLY A 584 0.01 -1.61 33.90
C GLY A 584 1.24 -2.50 33.95
N VAL A 585 1.02 -3.78 33.68
CA VAL A 585 2.08 -4.80 33.63
C VAL A 585 2.01 -5.53 32.31
N VAL A 586 3.15 -5.62 31.62
CA VAL A 586 3.32 -6.36 30.37
C VAL A 586 4.20 -7.57 30.67
N ALA A 587 3.71 -8.76 30.31
CA ALA A 587 4.46 -10.02 30.45
C ALA A 587 4.63 -10.75 29.10
N GLN A 588 4.10 -10.18 28.02
CA GLN A 588 4.10 -10.75 26.68
C GLN A 588 5.38 -10.34 25.93
N PHE A 589 6.50 -10.92 26.35
CA PHE A 589 7.81 -10.72 25.71
C PHE A 589 8.25 -12.00 24.99
N PRO A 590 9.04 -11.89 23.92
CA PRO A 590 9.64 -13.06 23.29
C PRO A 590 10.56 -13.81 24.27
N PRO A 591 10.70 -15.14 24.14
CA PRO A 591 11.60 -15.92 25.00
C PRO A 591 13.02 -15.34 25.00
N SER A 592 13.66 -15.26 26.16
CA SER A 592 15.02 -14.72 26.30
C SER A 592 16.08 -15.48 25.48
N ASP A 593 15.80 -16.74 25.14
CA ASP A 593 16.70 -17.55 24.30
C ASP A 593 16.67 -17.18 22.82
N THR A 594 15.64 -16.46 22.36
CA THR A 594 15.52 -16.01 20.96
C THR A 594 15.98 -14.57 20.77
N TRP A 595 16.45 -13.89 21.83
CA TRP A 595 16.93 -12.52 21.73
C TRP A 595 18.20 -12.46 20.84
N GLY A 596 18.18 -11.61 19.83
CA GLY A 596 19.22 -11.53 18.79
C GLY A 596 18.92 -12.30 17.49
N ASN A 597 17.82 -13.04 17.44
CA ASN A 597 17.32 -13.67 16.22
C ASN A 597 15.78 -13.72 16.19
N LEU A 598 15.13 -12.54 16.24
CA LEU A 598 13.66 -12.38 16.27
C LEU A 598 13.03 -12.09 14.90
#